data_AF-A0A9E5KR15-F1
#
_entry.id   AF-A0A9E5KR15-F1
#
_cell.length_a   1.000
_cell.length_b   1.000
_cell.length_c   1.000
_cell.angle_alpha   90.00
_cell.angle_beta   90.00
_cell.angle_gamma   90.00
#
_symmetry.space_group_name_H-M   'P 1'
#
loop_
_entity.id
_entity.type
_entity.pdbx_description
1 polymer ?
#
loop_
_entity_poly.entity_id
_entity_poly.type
_entity_poly.pdbx_seq_one_letter_code
_entity_poly.pdbx_strand_id
1 'polypeptide(L)'
;MKPQFKIGNHDYTAFVEELSPVRNDLDADGSGRNLLDGLMYRNRIAQKDKWNVKFLKLPELIMKSIAEDINPEYAQITMLDPKTNRILTKTYYTSTLTYGAQRYDKSRGITYYEGGTFDMTER
;
A
#
# COMPACT_ATOMS: atom_id res chain seq x y z
N MET A 1 -16.20 -0.11 11.24
CA MET A 1 -14.83 -0.02 11.80
C MET A 1 -14.12 1.13 11.10
N LYS A 2 -13.31 1.94 11.79
CA LYS A 2 -12.53 2.98 11.11
C LYS A 2 -11.30 2.33 10.46
N PRO A 3 -10.96 2.66 9.19
CA PRO A 3 -9.71 2.20 8.60
C PRO A 3 -8.53 2.73 9.44
N GLN A 4 -7.50 1.91 9.59
CA GLN A 4 -6.24 2.28 10.23
C GLN A 4 -5.13 2.13 9.21
N PHE A 5 -4.09 2.95 9.36
CA PHE A 5 -2.88 2.83 8.59
C PHE A 5 -1.68 3.19 9.45
N LYS A 6 -0.98 2.17 9.93
CA LYS A 6 0.23 2.31 10.75
C LYS A 6 1.40 1.62 10.08
N ILE A 7 2.58 2.22 10.16
CA ILE A 7 3.83 1.67 9.67
C ILE A 7 4.76 1.54 10.88
N GLY A 8 5.08 0.31 11.27
CA GLY A 8 5.77 0.04 12.53
C GLY A 8 5.03 0.66 13.73
N ASN A 9 5.65 1.63 14.38
CA ASN A 9 5.11 2.32 15.56
C ASN A 9 4.42 3.66 15.23
N HIS A 10 4.46 4.12 13.97
CA HIS A 10 3.89 5.39 13.55
C HIS A 10 2.47 5.22 12.99
N ASP A 11 1.56 6.10 13.42
CA ASP A 11 0.17 6.11 12.97
C ASP A 11 -0.07 7.25 11.97
N TYR A 12 -0.36 6.89 10.73
CA TYR A 12 -0.60 7.81 9.63
C TYR A 12 -2.06 7.85 9.20
N THR A 13 -2.97 7.24 9.95
CA THR A 13 -4.39 7.10 9.60
C THR A 13 -5.05 8.44 9.25
N ALA A 14 -4.67 9.53 9.92
CA ALA A 14 -5.22 10.87 9.69
C ALA A 14 -4.80 11.49 8.35
N PHE A 15 -3.75 10.98 7.71
CA PHE A 15 -3.20 11.52 6.48
C PHE A 15 -3.55 10.70 5.24
N VAL A 16 -4.18 9.55 5.41
CA VAL A 16 -4.59 8.69 4.30
C VAL A 16 -5.90 9.19 3.72
N GLU A 17 -5.88 9.44 2.41
CA GLU A 17 -7.09 9.73 1.62
C GLU A 17 -7.76 8.42 1.21
N GLU A 18 -6.98 7.46 0.73
CA GLU A 18 -7.47 6.21 0.15
C GLU A 18 -6.50 5.04 0.38
N LEU A 19 -7.06 3.86 0.67
CA LEU A 19 -6.36 2.58 0.63
C LEU A 19 -7.10 1.67 -0.34
N SER A 20 -6.45 1.33 -1.46
CA SER A 20 -7.09 0.58 -2.55
C SER A 20 -6.50 -0.84 -2.64
N PRO A 21 -7.16 -1.86 -2.07
CA PRO A 21 -6.68 -3.23 -2.13
C PRO A 21 -6.93 -3.87 -3.49
N VAL A 22 -5.95 -4.64 -3.95
CA VAL A 22 -6.01 -5.47 -5.14
C VAL A 22 -5.52 -6.86 -4.76
N ARG A 23 -6.40 -7.86 -4.87
CA ARG A 23 -5.99 -9.26 -4.73
C ARG A 23 -5.20 -9.66 -5.98
N ASN A 24 -3.97 -10.12 -5.77
CA ASN A 24 -3.14 -10.67 -6.81
C ASN A 24 -2.92 -12.18 -6.58
N ASP A 25 -3.26 -12.99 -7.58
CA ASP A 25 -3.10 -14.43 -7.53
C ASP A 25 -1.84 -14.80 -8.32
N LEU A 26 -0.95 -15.56 -7.70
CA LEU A 26 0.24 -16.11 -8.36
C LEU A 26 -0.07 -17.56 -8.78
N ASP A 27 -0.07 -17.81 -10.09
CA ASP A 27 -0.34 -19.12 -10.67
C ASP A 27 0.97 -19.81 -11.10
N ALA A 28 0.97 -21.14 -11.10
CA ALA A 28 2.12 -21.98 -11.45
C ALA A 28 2.38 -21.98 -12.96
N ASP A 29 3.65 -22.19 -13.32
CA ASP A 29 4.03 -22.56 -14.68
C ASP A 29 3.27 -23.84 -15.10
N GLY A 30 2.51 -23.74 -16.18
CA GLY A 30 1.56 -24.77 -16.64
C GLY A 30 0.09 -24.40 -16.43
N SER A 31 -0.20 -23.32 -15.71
CA SER A 31 -1.55 -22.73 -15.71
C SER A 31 -1.81 -22.06 -17.05
N GLY A 32 -2.96 -22.37 -17.65
CA GLY A 32 -3.29 -21.87 -18.98
C GLY A 32 -4.42 -22.66 -19.63
N ARG A 33 -4.71 -22.30 -20.87
CA ARG A 33 -5.66 -23.04 -21.68
C ARG A 33 -4.95 -24.22 -22.32
N ASN A 34 -5.38 -25.43 -22.01
CA ASN A 34 -4.83 -26.61 -22.63
C ASN A 34 -5.25 -26.62 -24.11
N LEU A 35 -4.26 -26.81 -24.99
CA LEU A 35 -4.42 -26.74 -26.45
C LEU A 35 -5.17 -27.95 -27.02
N LEU A 36 -5.22 -29.07 -26.29
CA LEU A 36 -5.85 -30.32 -26.73
C LEU A 36 -7.36 -30.38 -26.46
N ASP A 37 -7.80 -29.88 -25.29
CA ASP A 37 -9.22 -29.94 -24.87
C ASP A 37 -9.88 -28.55 -24.83
N GLY A 38 -9.12 -27.47 -24.98
CA GLY A 38 -9.60 -26.10 -24.92
C GLY A 38 -10.06 -25.65 -23.53
N LEU A 39 -9.81 -26.45 -22.47
CA LEU A 39 -10.20 -26.15 -21.10
C LEU A 39 -9.14 -25.29 -20.41
N MET A 40 -9.59 -24.45 -19.48
CA MET A 40 -8.70 -23.61 -18.68
C MET A 40 -8.30 -24.36 -17.41
N TYR A 41 -7.00 -24.61 -17.24
CA TYR A 41 -6.45 -25.21 -16.03
C TYR A 41 -5.68 -24.15 -15.27
N ARG A 42 -6.03 -23.98 -14.00
CA ARG A 42 -5.42 -22.98 -13.12
C ARG A 42 -4.86 -23.68 -11.89
N ASN A 43 -3.57 -23.53 -11.66
CA ASN A 43 -2.91 -24.03 -10.47
C ASN A 43 -2.34 -22.83 -9.68
N ARG A 44 -3.07 -22.39 -8.66
CA ARG A 44 -2.67 -21.22 -7.85
C ARG A 44 -1.63 -21.63 -6.81
N ILE A 45 -0.46 -21.00 -6.85
CA ILE A 45 0.63 -21.24 -5.88
C ILE A 45 0.49 -20.32 -4.67
N ALA A 46 0.13 -19.06 -4.89
CA ALA A 46 0.02 -18.08 -3.81
C ALA A 46 -1.05 -17.03 -4.11
N GLN A 47 -1.50 -16.33 -3.08
CA GLN A 47 -2.36 -15.16 -3.19
C GLN A 47 -1.79 -14.08 -2.29
N LYS A 48 -1.53 -12.90 -2.86
CA LYS A 48 -0.95 -11.74 -2.17
C LYS A 48 -1.83 -10.53 -2.40
N ASP A 49 -1.97 -9.67 -1.40
CA ASP A 49 -2.65 -8.40 -1.58
C ASP A 49 -1.65 -7.30 -1.93
N LYS A 50 -1.91 -6.62 -3.05
CA LYS A 50 -1.28 -5.34 -3.38
C LYS A 50 -2.19 -4.22 -2.92
N TRP A 51 -1.63 -3.13 -2.43
CA TRP A 51 -2.36 -1.95 -2.03
C TRP A 51 -1.75 -0.73 -2.66
N ASN A 52 -2.59 0.18 -3.15
CA ASN A 52 -2.21 1.56 -3.41
C ASN A 52 -2.58 2.41 -2.20
N VAL A 53 -1.64 3.20 -1.71
CA VAL A 53 -1.84 4.16 -0.61
C VAL A 53 -1.80 5.55 -1.22
N LYS A 54 -2.88 6.31 -1.01
CA LYS A 54 -2.97 7.71 -1.40
C LYS A 54 -3.11 8.59 -0.17
N PHE A 55 -2.31 9.64 -0.11
CA PHE A 55 -2.29 10.57 0.99
C PHE A 55 -3.00 11.89 0.65
N LEU A 56 -3.58 12.49 1.70
CA LEU A 56 -4.00 13.88 1.72
C LEU A 56 -2.76 14.81 1.68
N LYS A 57 -2.98 16.10 1.94
CA LYS A 57 -1.89 17.06 2.10
C LYS A 57 -1.01 16.66 3.30
N LEU A 58 0.26 16.41 3.01
CA LEU A 58 1.25 15.95 3.98
C LEU A 58 2.19 17.10 4.35
N PRO A 59 2.26 17.53 5.63
CA PRO A 59 3.33 18.39 6.09
C PRO A 59 4.71 17.77 5.81
N GLU A 60 5.73 18.61 5.58
CA GLU A 60 7.09 18.17 5.22
C GLU A 60 7.67 17.10 6.18
N LEU A 61 7.45 17.26 7.49
CA LEU A 61 7.96 16.32 8.50
C LEU A 61 7.25 14.97 8.45
N ILE A 62 5.95 14.95 8.16
CA ILE A 62 5.19 13.70 8.03
C ILE A 62 5.61 12.96 6.75
N MET A 63 5.80 13.69 5.64
CA MET A 63 6.30 13.11 4.40
C MET A 63 7.69 12.48 4.61
N LYS A 64 8.58 13.16 5.32
CA LYS A 64 9.90 12.62 5.68
C LYS A 64 9.76 11.32 6.48
N SER A 65 8.94 11.30 7.53
CA SER A 65 8.77 10.10 8.36
C SER A 65 8.17 8.93 7.58
N ILE A 66 7.19 9.16 6.70
CA ILE A 66 6.66 8.12 5.81
C ILE A 66 7.77 7.57 4.92
N ALA A 67 8.57 8.44 4.29
CA ALA A 67 9.66 8.02 3.42
C ALA A 67 10.70 7.17 4.17
N GLU A 68 11.06 7.55 5.41
CA GLU A 68 11.98 6.77 6.26
C GLU A 68 11.40 5.41 6.64
N ASP A 69 10.12 5.36 7.01
CA ASP A 69 9.45 4.13 7.47
C ASP A 69 9.21 3.10 6.35
N ILE A 70 9.06 3.54 5.10
CA ILE A 70 8.87 2.65 3.95
C ILE A 70 10.16 2.31 3.20
N ASN A 71 11.27 2.95 3.53
CA ASN A 71 12.57 2.71 2.88
C ASN A 71 13.21 1.33 3.18
N PRO A 72 12.96 0.66 4.33
CA PRO A 72 13.43 -0.71 4.54
C PRO A 72 12.88 -1.69 3.48
N GLU A 73 13.60 -2.79 3.23
CA GLU A 73 13.18 -3.83 2.27
C GLU A 73 11.76 -4.36 2.56
N TYR A 74 11.42 -4.45 3.86
CA TYR A 74 10.09 -4.81 4.31
C TYR A 74 9.64 -3.92 5.47
N ALA A 75 8.36 -3.55 5.47
CA ALA A 75 7.72 -2.80 6.52
C ALA A 75 6.53 -3.58 7.12
N GLN A 76 6.31 -3.42 8.43
CA GLN A 76 5.14 -3.94 9.12
C GLN A 76 4.01 -2.92 9.01
N ILE A 77 2.94 -3.27 8.32
CA ILE A 77 1.79 -2.37 8.08
C ILE A 77 0.57 -2.91 8.80
N THR A 78 -0.06 -2.05 9.60
CA THR A 78 -1.31 -2.37 10.30
C THR A 78 -2.49 -1.66 9.65
N MET A 79 -3.47 -2.43 9.19
CA MET A 79 -4.62 -1.93 8.45
C MET A 79 -5.84 -2.84 8.54
N LEU A 80 -7.00 -2.32 8.15
CA LEU A 80 -8.24 -3.11 8.06
C LEU A 80 -8.17 -4.06 6.85
N ASP A 81 -8.15 -5.36 7.11
CA ASP A 81 -8.17 -6.39 6.06
C ASP A 81 -9.62 -6.60 5.56
N PRO A 82 -9.90 -6.41 4.26
CA PRO A 82 -11.24 -6.56 3.70
C PRO A 82 -11.73 -8.02 3.69
N LYS A 83 -10.83 -9.01 3.75
CA LYS A 83 -11.19 -10.43 3.74
C LYS A 83 -11.72 -10.90 5.09
N THR A 84 -11.13 -10.40 6.17
CA THR A 84 -11.43 -10.85 7.54
C THR A 84 -12.23 -9.83 8.34
N ASN A 85 -12.37 -8.60 7.83
CA ASN A 85 -12.95 -7.46 8.53
C ASN A 85 -12.29 -7.23 9.91
N ARG A 86 -10.96 -7.43 9.97
CA ARG A 86 -10.14 -7.25 11.18
C ARG A 86 -8.96 -6.32 10.89
N ILE A 87 -8.51 -5.62 11.91
CA ILE A 87 -7.24 -4.89 11.86
C ILE A 87 -6.12 -5.92 12.03
N LEU A 88 -5.27 -6.05 11.02
CA LEU A 88 -4.15 -6.98 11.00
C LEU A 88 -2.86 -6.24 10.72
N THR A 89 -1.78 -6.73 11.31
CA THR A 89 -0.41 -6.33 10.98
C THR A 89 0.20 -7.38 10.08
N LYS A 90 0.69 -6.98 8.91
CA LYS A 90 1.34 -7.86 7.94
C LYS A 90 2.62 -7.21 7.42
N THR A 91 3.51 -8.05 6.89
CA THR A 91 4.75 -7.63 6.26
C THR A 91 4.52 -7.32 4.79
N TYR A 92 4.93 -6.14 4.34
CA TYR A 92 4.86 -5.71 2.94
C TYR A 92 6.23 -5.27 2.45
N TYR A 93 6.50 -5.44 1.17
CA TYR A 93 7.51 -4.62 0.50
C TYR A 93 6.80 -3.45 -0.19
N THR A 94 7.48 -2.32 -0.26
CA THR A 94 6.98 -1.07 -0.82
C THR A 94 7.64 -0.83 -2.17
N SER A 95 6.91 -0.22 -3.11
CA SER A 95 7.45 0.20 -4.40
C SER A 95 7.69 1.71 -4.40
N THR A 96 7.91 2.28 -5.59
CA THR A 96 8.14 3.71 -5.81
C THR A 96 7.18 4.60 -5.01
N LEU A 97 7.74 5.42 -4.11
CA LEU A 97 7.05 6.54 -3.47
C LEU A 97 7.05 7.74 -4.42
N THR A 98 5.85 8.21 -4.75
CA THR A 98 5.65 9.51 -5.36
C THR A 98 5.43 10.53 -4.26
N TYR A 99 6.33 11.50 -4.13
CA TYR A 99 6.22 12.56 -3.13
C TYR A 99 5.10 13.57 -3.44
N GLY A 100 4.62 13.62 -4.69
CA GLY A 100 3.64 14.61 -5.13
C GLY A 100 4.23 16.01 -5.30
N ALA A 101 3.36 17.01 -5.45
CA ALA A 101 3.76 18.41 -5.64
C ALA A 101 4.07 19.09 -4.31
N GLN A 102 5.24 19.73 -4.22
CA GLN A 102 5.60 20.55 -3.07
C GLN A 102 4.95 21.94 -3.20
N ARG A 103 4.31 22.40 -2.12
CA ARG A 103 3.65 23.72 -2.04
C ARG A 103 3.95 24.39 -0.70
N TYR A 104 4.02 25.72 -0.71
CA TYR A 104 4.23 26.52 0.50
C TYR A 104 2.94 27.25 0.89
N ASP A 105 2.46 27.03 2.12
CA ASP A 105 1.36 27.78 2.71
C ASP A 105 1.90 28.99 3.47
N LYS A 106 1.80 30.18 2.88
CA LYS A 106 2.25 31.43 3.49
C LYS A 106 1.49 31.79 4.78
N SER A 107 0.23 31.36 4.93
CA SER A 107 -0.59 31.69 6.09
C SER A 107 -0.19 30.90 7.34
N ARG A 108 0.34 29.68 7.12
CA ARG A 108 0.79 28.76 8.18
C ARG A 108 2.30 28.68 8.30
N GLY A 109 3.04 29.21 7.33
CA GLY A 109 4.49 29.17 7.28
C GLY A 109 5.06 27.76 7.05
N ILE A 110 4.29 26.84 6.45
CA ILE A 110 4.67 25.43 6.30
C ILE A 110 4.75 25.01 4.83
N THR A 111 5.69 24.12 4.52
CA THR A 111 5.70 23.38 3.26
C THR A 111 4.89 22.09 3.43
N TYR A 112 4.10 21.78 2.41
CA TYR A 112 3.37 20.51 2.34
C TYR A 112 3.48 19.89 0.96
N TYR A 113 3.23 18.60 0.90
CA TYR A 113 3.19 17.79 -0.30
C TYR A 113 1.75 17.38 -0.61
N GLU A 114 1.37 17.41 -1.88
CA GLU A 114 0.03 17.06 -2.34
C GLU A 114 0.09 15.99 -3.44
N GLY A 115 -0.72 14.94 -3.31
CA GLY A 115 -0.71 13.80 -4.24
C GLY A 115 0.38 12.78 -3.95
N GLY A 116 0.78 12.63 -2.68
CA GLY A 116 1.70 11.58 -2.27
C GLY A 116 1.07 10.20 -2.41
N THR A 117 1.75 9.26 -3.07
CA THR A 117 1.24 7.90 -3.28
C THR A 117 2.36 6.87 -3.30
N PHE A 118 2.09 5.65 -2.88
CA PHE A 118 2.96 4.51 -3.14
C PHE A 118 2.16 3.21 -3.21
N ASP A 119 2.75 2.17 -3.80
CA ASP A 119 2.19 0.82 -3.71
C ASP A 119 2.96 -0.02 -2.69
N MET A 120 2.25 -0.96 -2.07
CA MET A 120 2.84 -2.00 -1.22
C MET A 120 2.24 -3.35 -1.58
N THR A 121 3.05 -4.41 -1.52
CA THR A 121 2.59 -5.77 -1.83
C THR A 121 2.96 -6.71 -0.69
N GLU A 122 1.98 -7.52 -0.28
CA GLU A 122 2.12 -8.49 0.81
C GLU A 122 3.26 -9.46 0.51
N ARG A 123 4.09 -9.72 1.52
CA ARG A 123 5.19 -10.68 1.40
C ARG A 123 4.69 -12.11 1.26
#